data_AF-A0A820CTG5-F1
#
_entry.id   AF-A0A820CTG5-F1
#
_cell.length_a   1.000
_cell.length_b   1.000
_cell.length_c   1.000
_cell.angle_alpha   90.00
_cell.angle_beta   90.00
_cell.angle_gamma   90.00
#
_symmetry.space_group_name_H-M   'P 1'
#
loop_
_entity.id
_entity.type
_entity.pdbx_description
1 polymer ?
#
loop_
_entity_poly.entity_id
_entity_poly.type
_entity_poly.pdbx_seq_one_letter_code
_entity_poly.pdbx_strand_id
1 'polypeptide(L)'
;MKSVFEHLSNEIIFEMFNYLDLYHVYYGFFSLNKWFKYLLVDSNILIKTNTPAISKSKFKHYKNIINPNKNRINILRLSNQFTVDIVFSSPYIISKFIQLEKLILEN
;
A
#
# COMPACT_ATOMS: atom_id res chain seq x y z
N MET A 1 -12.35 0.81 26.32
CA MET A 1 -13.30 1.44 25.37
C MET A 1 -13.20 0.67 24.07
N LYS A 2 -14.25 -0.05 23.63
CA LYS A 2 -14.24 -0.69 22.31
C LYS A 2 -14.38 0.41 21.26
N SER A 3 -13.53 0.41 20.26
CA SER A 3 -13.56 1.38 19.18
C SER A 3 -14.87 1.24 18.39
N VAL A 4 -15.65 2.31 18.25
CA VAL A 4 -16.87 2.33 17.41
C VAL A 4 -16.54 2.12 15.94
N PHE A 5 -15.27 2.31 15.57
CA PHE A 5 -14.73 2.15 14.23
C PHE A 5 -14.89 0.73 13.67
N GLU A 6 -15.01 -0.28 14.55
CA GLU A 6 -15.28 -1.69 14.16
C GLU A 6 -16.72 -1.92 13.70
N HIS A 7 -17.63 -0.98 13.96
CA HIS A 7 -19.03 -1.05 13.54
C HIS A 7 -19.28 -0.34 12.21
N LEU A 8 -18.26 0.32 11.62
CA LEU A 8 -18.38 0.89 10.28
C LEU A 8 -18.47 -0.22 9.23
N SER A 9 -19.29 -0.02 8.20
CA SER A 9 -19.33 -0.94 7.06
C SER A 9 -17.99 -0.96 6.33
N ASN A 10 -17.67 -2.11 5.72
CA ASN A 10 -16.48 -2.25 4.87
C ASN A 10 -16.41 -1.14 3.81
N GLU A 11 -17.55 -0.77 3.23
CA GLU A 11 -17.67 0.29 2.22
C GLU A 11 -17.13 1.63 2.72
N ILE A 12 -17.51 2.06 3.93
CA ILE A 12 -17.03 3.32 4.50
C ILE A 12 -15.53 3.25 4.77
N ILE A 13 -15.05 2.13 5.31
CA ILE A 13 -13.61 1.93 5.52
C ILE A 13 -12.83 1.98 4.21
N PHE A 14 -13.34 1.35 3.16
CA PHE A 14 -12.71 1.34 1.85
C PHE A 14 -12.71 2.73 1.23
N GLU A 15 -13.79 3.48 1.39
CA GLU A 15 -13.85 4.88 0.99
C GLU A 15 -12.81 5.72 1.72
N MET A 16 -12.65 5.55 3.04
CA MET A 16 -11.59 6.21 3.80
C MET A 16 -10.19 5.86 3.29
N PHE A 17 -9.94 4.58 2.96
CA PHE A 17 -8.65 4.14 2.43
C PHE A 17 -8.35 4.72 1.06
N ASN A 18 -9.34 5.12 0.26
CA ASN A 18 -9.11 5.82 -1.00
C ASN A 18 -8.44 7.19 -0.86
N TYR A 19 -8.56 7.81 0.33
CA TYR A 19 -7.91 9.09 0.67
C TYR A 19 -6.54 8.90 1.34
N LEU A 20 -6.15 7.66 1.65
CA LEU A 20 -4.92 7.34 2.34
C LEU A 20 -3.95 6.61 1.42
N ASP A 21 -2.66 6.80 1.68
CA ASP A 21 -1.62 5.97 1.08
C ASP A 21 -1.46 4.65 1.88
N LEU A 22 -1.03 3.60 1.19
CA LEU A 22 -0.75 2.27 1.70
C LEU A 22 0.03 2.29 3.02
N TYR A 23 1.02 3.18 3.17
CA TYR A 23 1.79 3.28 4.40
C TYR A 23 0.94 3.77 5.58
N HIS A 24 0.14 4.81 5.37
CA HIS A 24 -0.77 5.34 6.40
C HIS A 24 -1.81 4.29 6.78
N VAL A 25 -2.34 3.57 5.79
CA VAL A 25 -3.30 2.48 6.02
C VAL A 25 -2.67 1.37 6.87
N TYR A 26 -1.49 0.88 6.49
CA TYR A 26 -0.82 -0.17 7.25
C TYR A 26 -0.42 0.28 8.66
N TYR A 27 0.20 1.45 8.78
CA TYR A 27 0.71 1.91 10.08
C TYR A 27 -0.43 2.30 11.04
N GLY A 28 -1.50 2.91 10.52
CA GLY A 28 -2.64 3.35 11.32
C GLY A 28 -3.61 2.23 11.68
N PHE A 29 -3.82 1.25 10.81
CA PHE A 29 -4.95 0.31 10.94
C PHE A 29 -4.54 -1.15 11.19
N PHE A 30 -3.36 -1.60 10.75
CA PHE A 30 -2.99 -3.03 10.80
C PHE A 30 -2.96 -3.62 12.21
N SER A 31 -2.62 -2.82 13.21
CA SER A 31 -2.51 -3.25 14.62
C SER A 31 -3.76 -2.99 15.46
N LEU A 32 -4.81 -2.36 14.89
CA LEU A 32 -6.00 -1.98 15.67
C LEU A 32 -6.76 -3.20 16.19
N ASN A 33 -7.02 -4.18 15.31
CA ASN A 33 -7.68 -5.42 15.66
C ASN A 33 -7.48 -6.49 14.58
N LYS A 34 -7.94 -7.71 14.87
CA LYS A 34 -7.85 -8.86 13.97
C LYS A 34 -8.56 -8.60 12.63
N TRP A 35 -9.68 -7.89 12.65
CA TRP A 35 -10.48 -7.61 11.47
C TRP A 35 -9.73 -6.71 10.48
N PHE A 36 -9.14 -5.60 10.92
CA PHE A 36 -8.29 -4.77 10.07
C PHE A 36 -7.08 -5.52 9.52
N LYS A 37 -6.47 -6.39 10.34
CA LYS A 37 -5.37 -7.23 9.86
C LYS A 37 -5.81 -8.13 8.70
N TYR A 38 -6.97 -8.77 8.79
CA TYR A 38 -7.52 -9.56 7.69
C TYR A 38 -7.84 -8.70 6.48
N LEU A 39 -8.49 -7.57 6.68
CA LEU A 39 -8.86 -6.64 5.61
C LEU A 39 -7.63 -6.16 4.84
N LEU A 40 -6.50 -5.89 5.51
CA LEU A 40 -5.28 -5.47 4.83
C LEU A 40 -4.51 -6.60 4.16
N VAL A 41 -4.62 -7.84 4.63
CA VAL A 41 -3.88 -8.99 4.07
C VAL A 41 -4.66 -9.72 2.97
N ASP A 42 -5.97 -9.86 3.12
CA ASP A 42 -6.78 -10.86 2.40
C ASP A 42 -8.01 -10.27 1.68
N SER A 43 -8.16 -8.93 1.67
CA SER A 43 -9.22 -8.29 0.89
C SER A 43 -8.75 -7.94 -0.52
N ASN A 44 -9.70 -7.82 -1.44
CA ASN A 44 -9.48 -7.32 -2.81
C ASN A 44 -9.48 -5.79 -2.89
N ILE A 45 -9.28 -5.09 -1.76
CA ILE A 45 -9.26 -3.63 -1.79
C ILE A 45 -8.08 -3.15 -2.64
N LEU A 46 -8.37 -2.23 -3.57
CA LEU A 46 -7.36 -1.53 -4.33
C LEU A 46 -6.64 -0.54 -3.42
N ILE A 47 -5.32 -0.45 -3.59
CA ILE A 47 -4.50 0.41 -2.74
C ILE A 47 -3.60 1.30 -3.56
N LYS A 48 -3.48 2.54 -3.10
CA LYS A 48 -2.60 3.54 -3.66
C LYS A 48 -1.35 3.58 -2.82
N THR A 49 -0.18 3.60 -3.46
CA THR A 49 1.07 3.86 -2.77
C THR A 49 1.78 5.09 -3.30
N ASN A 50 2.19 5.94 -2.38
CA ASN A 50 3.07 7.06 -2.61
C ASN A 50 4.31 6.86 -1.74
N THR A 51 5.46 6.63 -2.38
CA THR A 51 6.73 6.68 -1.66
C THR A 51 7.29 8.09 -1.83
N PRO A 52 7.14 8.99 -0.82
CA PRO A 52 7.70 10.33 -0.90
C PRO A 52 9.23 10.26 -1.02
N ALA A 53 9.88 11.41 -1.19
CA ALA A 53 11.34 11.52 -1.21
C ALA A 53 11.97 11.12 0.15
N ILE A 54 12.02 9.81 0.41
CA ILE A 54 12.51 9.21 1.64
C ILE A 54 13.90 8.63 1.43
N SER A 55 14.64 8.44 2.52
CA SER A 55 15.93 7.75 2.46
C SER A 55 15.78 6.29 2.07
N LYS A 56 16.84 5.71 1.48
CA LYS A 56 16.93 4.28 1.17
C LYS A 56 16.69 3.37 2.39
N SER A 57 17.12 3.79 3.57
CA SER A 57 16.87 3.06 4.82
C SER A 57 15.38 3.01 5.18
N LYS A 58 14.68 4.15 5.11
CA LYS A 58 13.23 4.23 5.36
C LYS A 58 12.44 3.45 4.31
N PHE A 59 12.91 3.44 3.05
CA PHE A 59 12.27 2.69 1.98
C PHE A 59 12.24 1.17 2.22
N LYS A 60 13.18 0.62 3.01
CA LYS A 60 13.16 -0.80 3.37
C LYS A 60 11.85 -1.22 4.06
N HIS A 61 11.26 -0.33 4.86
CA HIS A 61 9.97 -0.57 5.49
C HIS A 61 8.82 -0.54 4.47
N TYR A 62 8.83 0.42 3.56
CA TYR A 62 7.84 0.50 2.47
C TYR A 62 7.88 -0.75 1.59
N LYS A 63 9.07 -1.25 1.25
CA LYS A 63 9.24 -2.47 0.44
C LYS A 63 8.51 -3.67 1.04
N ASN A 64 8.54 -3.83 2.37
CA ASN A 64 7.87 -4.92 3.07
C ASN A 64 6.34 -4.82 3.01
N ILE A 65 5.80 -3.63 2.71
CA ILE A 65 4.37 -3.39 2.55
C ILE A 65 3.98 -3.46 1.07
N ILE A 66 4.79 -2.91 0.16
CA ILE A 66 4.56 -2.94 -1.29
C ILE A 66 4.59 -4.36 -1.83
N ASN A 67 5.61 -5.15 -1.47
CA ASN A 67 5.82 -6.50 -2.01
C ASN A 67 4.64 -7.47 -1.86
N PRO A 68 4.03 -7.62 -0.66
CA PRO A 68 2.88 -8.51 -0.50
C PRO A 68 1.61 -7.97 -1.17
N ASN A 69 1.52 -6.66 -1.45
CA ASN A 69 0.32 -6.02 -1.98
C ASN A 69 0.39 -5.71 -3.49
N LYS A 70 1.43 -6.15 -4.22
CA LYS A 70 1.63 -5.78 -5.63
C LYS A 70 0.41 -6.04 -6.51
N ASN A 71 -0.26 -7.16 -6.30
CA ASN A 71 -1.44 -7.56 -7.05
C ASN A 71 -2.66 -6.64 -6.84
N ARG A 72 -2.66 -5.83 -5.78
CA ARG A 72 -3.75 -4.92 -5.39
C ARG A 72 -3.39 -3.44 -5.53
N ILE A 73 -2.12 -3.13 -5.84
CA ILE A 73 -1.69 -1.74 -6.02
C ILE A 73 -2.24 -1.23 -7.36
N ASN A 74 -3.12 -0.23 -7.31
CA ASN A 74 -3.66 0.41 -8.51
C ASN A 74 -2.94 1.70 -8.90
N ILE A 75 -2.35 2.39 -7.92
CA ILE A 75 -1.51 3.56 -8.15
C ILE A 75 -0.19 3.37 -7.43
N LEU A 76 0.92 3.42 -8.17
CA LEU A 76 2.28 3.34 -7.66
C LEU A 76 3.02 4.63 -8.01
N ARG A 77 3.34 5.46 -7.01
CA ARG A 77 4.21 6.62 -7.16
C ARG A 77 5.55 6.38 -6.48
N LEU A 78 6.62 6.49 -7.28
CA LEU A 78 8.01 6.33 -6.86
C LEU A 78 8.76 7.65 -7.09
N SER A 79 9.24 8.27 -6.00
CA SER A 79 9.81 9.63 -6.04
C SER A 79 11.34 9.68 -6.04
N ASN A 80 12.03 8.54 -6.16
CA ASN A 80 13.48 8.51 -6.31
C ASN A 80 13.91 7.37 -7.24
N GLN A 81 14.97 7.57 -8.02
CA GLN A 81 15.53 6.54 -8.90
C GLN A 81 15.81 5.22 -8.16
N PHE A 82 16.43 5.27 -6.98
CA PHE A 82 16.75 4.06 -6.22
C PHE A 82 15.50 3.24 -5.82
N THR A 83 14.33 3.88 -5.69
CA THR A 83 13.07 3.17 -5.38
C THR A 83 12.57 2.40 -6.59
N VAL A 84 12.71 2.99 -7.79
CA VAL A 84 12.44 2.33 -9.07
C VAL A 84 13.33 1.10 -9.19
N ASP A 85 14.64 1.27 -8.99
CA ASP A 85 15.61 0.18 -9.11
C ASP A 85 15.30 -0.97 -8.14
N ILE A 86 14.87 -0.68 -6.91
CA ILE A 86 14.57 -1.70 -5.89
C ILE A 86 13.22 -2.39 -6.15
N VAL A 87 12.20 -1.65 -6.59
CA VAL A 87 10.85 -2.21 -6.84
C VAL A 87 10.85 -3.04 -8.10
N PHE A 88 11.56 -2.56 -9.14
CA PHE A 88 11.63 -3.14 -10.47
C PHE A 88 12.90 -3.97 -10.71
N SER A 89 13.63 -4.35 -9.66
CA SER A 89 14.91 -5.07 -9.75
C SER A 89 14.82 -6.44 -10.45
N SER A 90 13.62 -6.98 -10.63
CA SER A 90 13.39 -8.26 -11.30
C SER A 90 12.49 -8.04 -12.52
N PRO A 91 12.86 -8.54 -13.71
CA PRO A 91 12.09 -8.28 -14.93
C PRO A 91 10.65 -8.82 -14.88
N TYR A 92 10.41 -9.90 -14.12
CA TYR A 92 9.08 -10.48 -13.92
C TYR A 92 8.25 -9.79 -12.83
N ILE A 93 8.75 -8.70 -12.23
CA ILE A 93 8.05 -8.09 -11.11
C ILE A 93 6.88 -7.22 -11.56
N ILE A 94 6.93 -6.68 -12.77
CA ILE A 94 5.85 -5.88 -13.36
C ILE A 94 4.59 -6.73 -13.51
N SER A 95 4.72 -8.01 -13.92
CA SER A 95 3.55 -8.90 -14.05
C SER A 95 2.85 -9.21 -12.72
N LYS A 96 3.48 -8.92 -11.58
CA LYS A 96 2.84 -9.03 -10.26
C LYS A 96 1.93 -7.86 -9.93
N PHE A 97 2.01 -6.76 -10.68
CA PHE A 97 1.17 -5.57 -10.50
C PHE A 97 -0.10 -5.67 -11.35
N ILE A 98 -0.93 -6.69 -11.07
CA ILE A 98 -2.08 -7.07 -11.90
C ILE A 98 -3.13 -5.95 -12.00
N GLN A 99 -3.35 -5.20 -10.92
CA GLN A 99 -4.37 -4.15 -10.83
C GLN A 99 -3.79 -2.74 -11.07
N LEU A 100 -2.54 -2.62 -11.53
CA LEU A 100 -1.87 -1.33 -11.68
C LEU A 100 -2.46 -0.55 -12.85
N GLU A 101 -3.10 0.57 -12.53
CA GLU A 101 -3.69 1.50 -13.49
C GLU A 101 -2.78 2.70 -13.76
N LYS A 102 -2.01 3.13 -12.74
CA LYS A 102 -1.16 4.31 -12.83
C LYS A 102 0.19 4.12 -12.17
N LEU A 103 1.25 4.25 -12.96
CA LEU A 103 2.64 4.35 -12.50
C LEU A 103 3.12 5.80 -12.65
N ILE A 104 3.65 6.38 -11.58
CA ILE A 104 4.22 7.73 -11.57
C ILE A 104 5.67 7.61 -11.10
N LEU A 105 6.59 8.02 -11.96
CA LEU A 105 8.02 8.06 -11.68
C LEU A 105 8.43 9.54 -11.60
N GLU A 106 8.77 9.99 -10.40
CA GLU A 106 9.30 11.34 -10.17
C GLU A 106 10.81 11.19 -9.91
N ASN A 107 11.60 11.92 -10.70
CA ASN A 107 13.07 11.95 -10.62
C ASN A 107 13.54 13.21 -9.91
#